data_AF-A0AAC8YN50-F1
#
_entry.id   AF-A0AAC8YN50-F1
#
_cell.length_a   1.000
_cell.length_b   1.000
_cell.length_c   1.000
_cell.angle_alpha   90.00
_cell.angle_beta   90.00
_cell.angle_gamma   90.00
#
_symmetry.space_group_name_H-M   'P 1'
#
loop_
_entity.id
_entity.type
_entity.pdbx_description
1 polymer ?
#
loop_
_entity_poly.entity_id
_entity_poly.type
_entity_poly.pdbx_seq_one_letter_code
_entity_poly.pdbx_strand_id
1 'polypeptide(L)'
;MRELEPNEICGCGSGLTYVKCHKKTSKKYFIDKNGKYSLQVPYSPKLQESLTDSRKRFKKIFGRAPRNNEPIIFEKFRIGEETHFFDKALRAANSAGVDEALIYAWRKTEVIISEETLHLFTKEEKEEWGDAIAEYEEILDSGVNPFYIFTYLDSEEFESFLEMKSVLKEIISVADLSLDKITNKINITSQKDKNLPILLSYNSVLHEIYTISNIIQERYSDDCLSIGRGIFEQYLRCKTLRVGTLDPEAILCASLASQGILEYARKKSGKIDYSRVINLDGSHVDVSLTYSSLAQKTGEPEDYIFYNIIYKNLSYYVHRDLSQKLINSLTKGRLQLTAEDDEIAGVYTISIIVFMFFEEILKNEWVPALARKDLTYKISQLEYNLSVISKNKNIRSGKVPLLFI
;
A
#
# COMPACT_ATOMS: atom_id res chain seq x y z
N MET A 1 -7.80 -4.88 -44.21
CA MET A 1 -7.38 -3.56 -43.68
C MET A 1 -6.77 -2.79 -44.85
N ARG A 2 -7.05 -1.49 -44.95
CA ARG A 2 -6.41 -0.57 -45.91
C ARG A 2 -5.75 0.58 -45.17
N GLU A 3 -4.67 1.14 -45.68
CA GLU A 3 -4.12 2.38 -45.13
C GLU A 3 -5.14 3.52 -45.34
N LEU A 4 -5.12 4.53 -44.46
CA LEU A 4 -5.89 5.75 -44.68
C LEU A 4 -5.41 6.50 -45.93
N GLU A 5 -6.36 7.11 -46.62
CA GLU A 5 -6.11 7.99 -47.75
C GLU A 5 -5.64 9.37 -47.26
N PRO A 6 -4.83 10.09 -48.05
CA PRO A 6 -4.26 11.39 -47.66
C PRO A 6 -5.26 12.41 -47.09
N ASN A 7 -6.48 12.46 -47.65
CA ASN A 7 -7.50 13.44 -47.31
C ASN A 7 -8.45 12.98 -46.19
N GLU A 8 -8.36 11.72 -45.75
CA GLU A 8 -9.17 11.24 -44.63
C GLU A 8 -8.67 11.83 -43.31
N ILE A 9 -9.56 11.95 -42.32
CA ILE A 9 -9.17 12.37 -40.98
C ILE A 9 -8.25 11.32 -40.37
N CYS A 10 -7.19 11.78 -39.73
CA CYS A 10 -6.22 10.90 -39.10
C CYS A 10 -6.86 10.16 -37.92
N GLY A 11 -6.62 8.85 -37.84
CA GLY A 11 -7.13 8.00 -36.75
C GLY A 11 -6.51 8.26 -35.37
N CYS A 12 -5.63 9.26 -35.23
CA CYS A 12 -5.06 9.67 -33.93
C CYS A 12 -5.97 10.60 -33.11
N GLY A 13 -7.06 11.12 -33.70
CA GLY A 13 -7.98 12.03 -33.00
C GLY A 13 -7.62 13.52 -33.08
N SER A 14 -6.54 13.90 -33.77
CA SER A 14 -6.11 15.31 -33.90
C SER A 14 -7.05 16.20 -34.72
N GLY A 15 -8.04 15.64 -35.41
CA GLY A 15 -8.89 16.37 -36.36
C GLY A 15 -8.18 16.81 -37.65
N LEU A 16 -6.87 16.54 -37.79
CA LEU A 16 -6.11 16.83 -38.99
C LEU A 16 -6.30 15.74 -40.05
N THR A 17 -6.09 16.09 -41.32
CA THR A 17 -6.03 15.10 -42.41
C THR A 17 -4.79 14.23 -42.28
N TYR A 18 -4.89 12.97 -42.70
CA TYR A 18 -3.82 11.98 -42.56
C TYR A 18 -2.51 12.45 -43.21
N VAL A 19 -2.58 13.13 -44.37
CA VAL A 19 -1.42 13.72 -45.07
C VAL A 19 -0.70 14.80 -44.27
N LYS A 20 -1.45 15.56 -43.46
CA LYS A 20 -0.91 16.63 -42.61
C LYS A 20 -0.43 16.12 -41.25
N CYS A 21 -0.78 14.88 -40.90
CA CYS A 21 -0.50 14.28 -39.60
C CYS A 21 0.45 13.08 -39.78
N HIS A 22 -0.05 11.84 -39.70
CA HIS A 22 0.78 10.65 -39.62
C HIS A 22 1.28 10.07 -40.97
N LYS A 23 0.76 10.50 -42.13
CA LYS A 23 1.15 9.93 -43.45
C LYS A 23 2.65 10.00 -43.72
N LYS A 24 3.34 11.02 -43.19
CA LYS A 24 4.79 11.22 -43.37
C LYS A 24 5.64 10.56 -42.27
N THR A 25 5.03 10.08 -41.20
CA THR A 25 5.72 9.38 -40.09
C THR A 25 5.81 7.88 -40.38
N SER A 26 6.59 7.13 -39.60
CA SER A 26 6.61 5.66 -39.71
C SER A 26 5.40 4.98 -39.04
N LYS A 27 4.62 5.73 -38.24
CA LYS A 27 3.34 5.30 -37.67
C LYS A 27 2.26 5.38 -38.76
N LYS A 28 1.79 4.22 -39.24
CA LYS A 28 0.77 4.16 -40.32
C LYS A 28 -0.58 3.73 -39.78
N TYR A 29 -1.62 4.49 -40.12
CA TYR A 29 -2.99 4.17 -39.71
C TYR A 29 -3.70 3.37 -40.80
N PHE A 30 -4.37 2.30 -40.37
CA PHE A 30 -5.19 1.45 -41.20
C PHE A 30 -6.62 1.45 -40.69
N ILE A 31 -7.57 1.27 -41.60
CA ILE A 31 -8.97 1.07 -41.27
C ILE A 31 -9.43 -0.31 -41.76
N ASP A 32 -10.17 -1.02 -40.92
CA ASP A 32 -10.81 -2.28 -41.29
C ASP A 32 -12.20 -2.05 -41.91
N LYS A 33 -12.81 -3.15 -42.37
CA LYS A 33 -14.14 -3.15 -43.01
C LYS A 33 -15.28 -2.70 -42.07
N ASN A 34 -15.04 -2.68 -40.76
CA ASN A 34 -16.00 -2.27 -39.75
C ASN A 34 -15.76 -0.82 -39.28
N GLY A 35 -14.83 -0.10 -39.93
CA GLY A 35 -14.47 1.27 -39.56
C GLY A 35 -13.52 1.37 -38.36
N LYS A 36 -12.97 0.24 -37.88
CA LYS A 36 -12.03 0.26 -36.75
C LYS A 36 -10.63 0.66 -37.24
N TYR A 37 -10.04 1.63 -36.55
CA TYR A 37 -8.66 2.05 -36.79
C TYR A 37 -7.66 1.09 -36.13
N SER A 38 -6.56 0.84 -36.82
CA SER A 38 -5.41 0.06 -36.38
C SER A 38 -4.14 0.86 -36.65
N LEU A 39 -3.25 0.94 -35.67
CA LEU A 39 -1.94 1.57 -35.84
C LEU A 39 -0.88 0.51 -36.13
N GLN A 40 -0.13 0.71 -37.22
CA GLN A 40 1.09 -0.05 -37.49
C GLN A 40 2.30 0.76 -37.03
N VAL A 41 3.10 0.15 -36.15
CA VAL A 41 4.36 0.69 -35.63
C VAL A 41 5.51 -0.24 -36.02
N PRO A 42 6.64 0.29 -36.51
CA PRO A 42 7.86 -0.50 -36.61
C PRO A 42 8.35 -0.83 -35.19
N TYR A 43 8.94 -2.01 -35.01
CA TYR A 43 9.57 -2.39 -33.76
C TYR A 43 11.04 -2.77 -33.98
N SER A 44 11.87 -2.56 -32.96
CA SER A 44 13.30 -2.83 -33.01
C SER A 44 13.60 -4.34 -33.00
N PRO A 45 14.77 -4.77 -33.51
CA PRO A 45 15.23 -6.15 -33.38
C PRO A 45 15.24 -6.64 -31.91
N LYS A 46 15.58 -5.75 -30.96
CA LYS A 46 15.56 -6.06 -29.53
C LYS A 46 14.15 -6.34 -29.00
N LEU A 47 13.14 -5.59 -29.47
CA LEU A 47 11.74 -5.90 -29.13
C LEU A 47 11.30 -7.23 -29.77
N GLN A 48 11.73 -7.52 -30.99
CA GLN A 48 11.46 -8.80 -31.64
C GLN A 48 12.00 -9.99 -30.85
N GLU A 49 13.24 -9.87 -30.36
CA GLU A 49 13.86 -10.87 -29.48
C GLU A 49 13.05 -11.03 -28.19
N SER A 50 12.71 -9.92 -27.54
CA SER A 50 11.92 -9.92 -26.29
C SER A 50 10.55 -10.57 -26.48
N LEU A 51 9.85 -10.31 -27.58
CA LEU A 51 8.56 -10.91 -27.92
C LEU A 51 8.71 -12.42 -28.23
N THR A 52 9.79 -12.81 -28.90
CA THR A 52 10.11 -14.22 -29.18
C THR A 52 10.35 -14.97 -27.88
N ASP A 53 11.10 -14.37 -26.96
CA ASP A 53 11.39 -14.94 -25.66
C ASP A 53 10.14 -15.01 -24.77
N SER A 54 9.27 -14.00 -24.83
CA SER A 54 7.94 -14.03 -24.21
C SER A 54 7.09 -15.19 -24.70
N ARG A 55 7.09 -15.49 -26.01
CA ARG A 55 6.39 -16.66 -26.56
C ARG A 55 6.96 -17.99 -26.04
N LYS A 56 8.28 -18.10 -25.87
CA LYS A 56 8.90 -19.28 -25.26
C LYS A 56 8.47 -19.44 -23.80
N ARG A 57 8.46 -18.35 -23.03
CA ARG A 57 7.97 -18.35 -21.63
C ARG A 57 6.49 -18.71 -21.55
N PHE A 58 5.65 -18.17 -22.43
CA PHE A 58 4.24 -18.55 -22.53
C PHE A 58 4.12 -20.07 -22.73
N LYS A 59 4.84 -20.64 -23.71
CA LYS A 59 4.83 -22.09 -23.95
C LYS A 59 5.30 -22.90 -22.75
N LYS A 60 6.33 -22.42 -22.03
CA LYS A 60 6.83 -23.07 -20.81
C LYS A 60 5.78 -23.10 -19.70
N ILE A 61 5.04 -22.01 -19.50
CA ILE A 61 4.06 -21.88 -18.40
C ILE A 61 2.73 -22.55 -18.75
N PHE A 62 2.21 -22.32 -19.96
CA PHE A 62 0.89 -22.80 -20.39
C PHE A 62 0.92 -24.13 -21.15
N GLY A 63 2.12 -24.68 -21.43
CA GLY A 63 2.30 -25.94 -22.17
C GLY A 63 2.01 -25.86 -23.67
N ARG A 64 1.68 -24.67 -24.20
CA ARG A 64 1.32 -24.45 -25.61
C ARG A 64 1.69 -23.06 -26.09
N ALA A 65 1.75 -22.85 -27.40
CA ALA A 65 1.89 -21.51 -27.96
C ALA A 65 0.63 -20.63 -27.71
N PRO A 66 0.78 -19.30 -27.66
CA PRO A 66 -0.36 -18.38 -27.60
C PRO A 66 -1.17 -18.43 -28.90
N ARG A 67 -2.50 -18.33 -28.78
CA ARG A 67 -3.45 -18.18 -29.89
C ARG A 67 -3.51 -16.72 -30.36
N ASN A 68 -4.13 -16.46 -31.52
CA ASN A 68 -4.18 -15.12 -32.13
C ASN A 68 -4.83 -14.04 -31.24
N ASN A 69 -5.73 -14.43 -30.33
CA ASN A 69 -6.41 -13.49 -29.43
C ASN A 69 -5.80 -13.48 -28.02
N GLU A 70 -4.67 -14.17 -27.83
CA GLU A 70 -4.00 -14.23 -26.54
C GLU A 70 -2.84 -13.24 -26.45
N PRO A 71 -2.65 -12.64 -25.26
CA PRO A 71 -1.64 -11.65 -25.03
C PRO A 71 -0.24 -12.29 -25.09
N ILE A 72 0.64 -11.72 -25.92
CA ILE A 72 2.05 -12.15 -26.00
C ILE A 72 2.80 -11.74 -24.73
N ILE A 73 2.47 -10.58 -24.16
CA ILE A 73 2.92 -10.12 -22.85
C ILE A 73 1.81 -10.48 -21.86
N PHE A 74 1.89 -11.68 -21.30
CA PHE A 74 0.87 -12.26 -20.40
C PHE A 74 1.23 -12.03 -18.93
N GLU A 75 2.47 -11.64 -18.63
CA GLU A 75 2.88 -11.30 -17.29
C GLU A 75 2.15 -10.04 -16.78
N LYS A 76 1.57 -9.22 -17.68
CA LYS A 76 0.72 -8.09 -17.33
C LYS A 76 -0.48 -8.48 -16.47
N PHE A 77 -1.03 -9.69 -16.63
CA PHE A 77 -2.15 -10.17 -15.80
C PHE A 77 -1.74 -10.47 -14.36
N ARG A 78 -0.43 -10.59 -14.07
CA ARG A 78 0.10 -10.72 -12.70
C ARG A 78 0.39 -9.36 -12.07
N ILE A 79 0.44 -8.30 -12.87
CA ILE A 79 0.88 -6.96 -12.44
C ILE A 79 -0.32 -6.15 -11.88
N GLY A 80 -1.56 -6.53 -12.20
CA GLY A 80 -2.77 -5.75 -11.86
C GLY A 80 -3.12 -4.78 -13.00
N GLU A 81 -4.12 -3.91 -12.81
CA GLU A 81 -4.53 -2.87 -13.79
C GLU A 81 -3.37 -2.01 -14.33
N GLU A 82 -3.62 -1.25 -15.42
CA GLU A 82 -2.62 -0.48 -16.18
C GLU A 82 -1.72 0.44 -15.33
N THR A 83 -2.24 0.96 -14.22
CA THR A 83 -1.51 1.76 -13.21
C THR A 83 -0.27 1.02 -12.69
N HIS A 84 -0.37 -0.27 -12.40
CA HIS A 84 0.75 -1.03 -11.84
C HIS A 84 1.86 -1.34 -12.85
N PHE A 85 1.56 -1.35 -14.15
CA PHE A 85 2.59 -1.44 -15.18
C PHE A 85 3.40 -0.14 -15.21
N PHE A 86 2.73 1.00 -15.20
CA PHE A 86 3.37 2.31 -15.16
C PHE A 86 4.27 2.47 -13.94
N ASP A 87 3.79 2.19 -12.72
CA ASP A 87 4.61 2.33 -11.50
C ASP A 87 5.89 1.49 -11.53
N LYS A 88 5.83 0.28 -12.12
CA LYS A 88 7.00 -0.57 -12.26
C LYS A 88 7.97 -0.03 -13.31
N ALA A 89 7.44 0.51 -14.39
CA ALA A 89 8.23 1.07 -15.47
C ALA A 89 8.90 2.39 -15.05
N LEU A 90 8.21 3.23 -14.26
CA LEU A 90 8.77 4.42 -13.62
C LEU A 90 9.91 4.08 -12.67
N ARG A 91 9.75 3.05 -11.82
CA ARG A 91 10.84 2.59 -10.94
C ARG A 91 12.05 2.06 -11.69
N ALA A 92 11.82 1.34 -12.80
CA ALA A 92 12.91 0.90 -13.66
C ALA A 92 13.63 2.09 -14.29
N ALA A 93 12.90 3.15 -14.68
CA ALA A 93 13.47 4.39 -15.19
C ALA A 93 14.31 5.10 -14.11
N ASN A 94 13.78 5.29 -12.90
CA ASN A 94 14.53 5.84 -11.76
C ASN A 94 15.80 5.04 -11.46
N SER A 95 15.69 3.70 -11.39
CA SER A 95 16.83 2.82 -11.12
C SER A 95 17.89 2.84 -12.23
N ALA A 96 17.49 3.18 -13.45
CA ALA A 96 18.38 3.34 -14.59
C ALA A 96 18.98 4.75 -14.69
N GLY A 97 18.65 5.66 -13.77
CA GLY A 97 19.10 7.05 -13.80
C GLY A 97 18.50 7.86 -14.94
N VAL A 98 17.28 7.52 -15.37
CA VAL A 98 16.52 8.36 -16.31
C VAL A 98 16.17 9.67 -15.61
N ASP A 99 16.34 10.77 -16.33
CA ASP A 99 15.99 12.11 -15.85
C ASP A 99 14.52 12.18 -15.40
N GLU A 100 14.28 12.75 -14.22
CA GLU A 100 12.95 12.88 -13.62
C GLU A 100 12.01 13.72 -14.49
N ALA A 101 12.54 14.69 -15.26
CA ALA A 101 11.74 15.48 -16.20
C ALA A 101 11.17 14.61 -17.34
N LEU A 102 11.92 13.60 -17.80
CA LEU A 102 11.45 12.65 -18.81
C LEU A 102 10.43 11.68 -18.23
N ILE A 103 10.57 11.31 -16.96
CA ILE A 103 9.59 10.49 -16.23
C ILE A 103 8.28 11.25 -16.05
N TYR A 104 8.36 12.53 -15.69
CA TYR A 104 7.22 13.43 -15.60
C TYR A 104 6.50 13.54 -16.95
N ALA A 105 7.25 13.85 -18.02
CA ALA A 105 6.70 13.96 -19.37
C ALA A 105 6.04 12.66 -19.81
N TRP A 106 6.64 11.51 -19.54
CA TRP A 106 6.05 10.21 -19.83
C TRP A 106 4.74 9.98 -19.09
N ARG A 107 4.69 10.27 -17.79
CA ARG A 107 3.47 10.10 -16.99
C ARG A 107 2.35 11.04 -17.44
N LYS A 108 2.70 12.25 -17.88
CA LYS A 108 1.75 13.27 -18.34
C LYS A 108 1.21 13.00 -19.74
N THR A 109 2.07 12.58 -20.67
CA THR A 109 1.75 12.45 -22.10
C THR A 109 1.44 11.01 -22.53
N GLU A 110 1.68 10.04 -21.65
CA GLU A 110 1.58 8.59 -21.89
C GLU A 110 2.44 8.06 -23.06
N VAL A 111 3.34 8.88 -23.62
CA VAL A 111 4.29 8.50 -24.66
C VAL A 111 5.72 8.48 -24.13
N ILE A 112 6.65 7.87 -24.87
CA ILE A 112 8.08 7.95 -24.56
C ILE A 112 8.79 8.39 -25.83
N ILE A 113 9.36 9.59 -25.81
CA ILE A 113 10.13 10.14 -26.92
C ILE A 113 11.62 10.05 -26.59
N SER A 114 12.38 9.39 -27.46
CA SER A 114 13.84 9.33 -27.44
C SER A 114 14.38 9.74 -28.81
N GLU A 115 15.70 9.91 -28.93
CA GLU A 115 16.34 10.18 -30.22
C GLU A 115 16.00 9.11 -31.27
N GLU A 116 15.95 7.83 -30.89
CA GLU A 116 15.63 6.74 -31.81
C GLU A 116 14.16 6.70 -32.20
N THR A 117 13.25 7.21 -31.35
CA THR A 117 11.80 7.15 -31.60
C THR A 117 11.22 8.47 -32.10
N LEU A 118 11.99 9.57 -32.08
CA LEU A 118 11.54 10.92 -32.47
C LEU A 118 10.84 10.96 -33.83
N HIS A 119 11.31 10.17 -34.79
CA HIS A 119 10.74 10.09 -36.14
C HIS A 119 9.34 9.42 -36.20
N LEU A 120 8.91 8.78 -35.12
CA LEU A 120 7.59 8.15 -34.99
C LEU A 120 6.49 9.14 -34.59
N PHE A 121 6.86 10.29 -34.03
CA PHE A 121 5.92 11.26 -33.47
C PHE A 121 5.72 12.46 -34.39
N THR A 122 4.50 13.00 -34.38
CA THR A 122 4.08 14.24 -35.03
C THR A 122 4.77 15.46 -34.42
N LYS A 123 4.56 16.66 -34.99
CA LYS A 123 5.11 17.89 -34.42
C LYS A 123 4.41 18.21 -33.10
N GLU A 124 3.10 18.04 -33.09
CA GLU A 124 2.23 18.32 -31.95
C GLU A 124 2.55 17.42 -30.75
N GLU A 125 2.72 16.11 -30.95
CA GLU A 125 3.16 15.18 -29.89
C GLU A 125 4.54 15.54 -29.29
N LYS A 126 5.44 16.12 -30.12
CA LYS A 126 6.77 16.54 -29.65
C LYS A 126 6.72 17.85 -28.87
N GLU A 127 5.86 18.77 -29.29
CA GLU A 127 5.60 20.01 -28.57
C GLU A 127 4.98 19.70 -27.21
N GLU A 128 3.96 18.85 -27.15
CA GLU A 128 3.34 18.41 -25.88
C GLU A 128 4.34 17.74 -24.93
N TRP A 129 5.23 16.89 -25.46
CA TRP A 129 6.34 16.30 -24.68
C TRP A 129 7.31 17.36 -24.14
N GLY A 130 7.71 18.32 -24.99
CA GLY A 130 8.60 19.41 -24.60
C GLY A 130 7.98 20.35 -23.56
N ASP A 131 6.69 20.67 -23.72
CA ASP A 131 5.91 21.49 -22.78
C ASP A 131 5.83 20.79 -21.42
N ALA A 132 5.66 19.47 -21.38
CA ALA A 132 5.65 18.71 -20.13
C ALA A 132 7.00 18.73 -19.41
N ILE A 133 8.12 18.73 -20.14
CA ILE A 133 9.47 18.88 -19.56
C ILE A 133 9.64 20.30 -19.00
N ALA A 134 9.25 21.33 -19.76
CA ALA A 134 9.37 22.72 -19.33
C ALA A 134 8.52 22.99 -18.07
N GLU A 135 7.32 22.41 -17.99
CA GLU A 135 6.48 22.48 -16.80
C GLU A 135 7.12 21.81 -15.57
N TYR A 136 7.77 20.65 -15.76
CA TYR A 136 8.50 20.01 -14.68
C TYR A 136 9.59 20.93 -14.13
N GLU A 137 10.39 21.54 -15.01
CA GLU A 137 11.46 22.46 -14.65
C GLU A 137 10.91 23.70 -13.94
N GLU A 138 9.81 24.30 -14.44
CA GLU A 138 9.17 25.46 -13.82
C GLU A 138 8.67 25.16 -12.39
N ILE A 139 8.02 24.01 -12.19
CA ILE A 139 7.57 23.61 -10.85
C ILE A 139 8.76 23.34 -9.93
N LEU A 140 9.80 22.67 -10.43
CA LEU A 140 11.00 22.37 -9.65
C LEU A 140 11.73 23.65 -9.23
N ASP A 141 11.86 24.62 -10.13
CA ASP A 141 12.47 25.93 -9.87
C ASP A 141 11.70 26.74 -8.81
N SER A 142 10.40 26.49 -8.65
CA SER A 142 9.58 27.05 -7.57
C SER A 142 9.84 26.42 -6.20
N GLY A 143 10.69 25.38 -6.12
CA GLY A 143 11.02 24.65 -4.90
C GLY A 143 9.95 23.61 -4.51
N VAL A 144 9.07 23.24 -5.43
CA VAL A 144 8.00 22.26 -5.23
C VAL A 144 8.34 20.98 -5.99
N ASN A 145 8.06 19.82 -5.39
CA ASN A 145 8.22 18.55 -6.07
C ASN A 145 7.15 18.36 -7.15
N PRO A 146 7.50 18.30 -8.45
CA PRO A 146 6.51 18.29 -9.54
C PRO A 146 5.54 17.10 -9.51
N PHE A 147 5.90 15.98 -8.89
CA PHE A 147 5.06 14.77 -8.92
C PHE A 147 3.75 14.88 -8.12
N TYR A 148 3.57 15.94 -7.32
CA TYR A 148 2.31 16.18 -6.60
C TYR A 148 1.10 16.29 -7.54
N ILE A 149 1.28 16.79 -8.77
CA ILE A 149 0.21 17.00 -9.76
C ILE A 149 -0.49 15.71 -10.20
N PHE A 150 0.14 14.56 -9.97
CA PHE A 150 -0.43 13.26 -10.27
C PHE A 150 -1.13 12.62 -9.07
N THR A 151 -1.35 13.40 -8.03
CA THR A 151 -2.02 12.99 -6.80
C THR A 151 -3.21 13.91 -6.51
N TYR A 152 -3.99 13.57 -5.49
CA TYR A 152 -5.04 14.46 -4.98
C TYR A 152 -4.56 15.37 -3.84
N LEU A 153 -3.26 15.36 -3.56
CA LEU A 153 -2.61 16.20 -2.55
C LEU A 153 -2.15 17.51 -3.19
N ASP A 154 -2.16 18.59 -2.42
CA ASP A 154 -1.37 19.77 -2.77
C ASP A 154 0.14 19.53 -2.54
N SER A 155 0.97 20.51 -2.86
CA SER A 155 2.42 20.38 -2.75
C SER A 155 2.91 20.17 -1.31
N GLU A 156 2.31 20.85 -0.32
CA GLU A 156 2.72 20.73 1.09
C GLU A 156 2.30 19.36 1.66
N GLU A 157 1.09 18.94 1.31
CA GLU A 157 0.54 17.64 1.67
C GLU A 157 1.35 16.49 1.04
N PHE A 158 1.80 16.65 -0.22
CA PHE A 158 2.60 15.65 -0.91
C PHE A 158 4.00 15.50 -0.27
N GLU A 159 4.66 16.59 0.10
CA GLU A 159 5.92 16.53 0.85
C GLU A 159 5.73 15.85 2.21
N SER A 160 4.64 16.18 2.91
CA SER A 160 4.31 15.53 4.19
C SER A 160 4.05 14.04 4.02
N PHE A 161 3.47 13.62 2.90
CA PHE A 161 3.29 12.22 2.54
C PHE A 161 4.63 11.50 2.29
N LEU A 162 5.56 12.11 1.58
CA LEU A 162 6.90 11.55 1.37
C LEU A 162 7.68 11.44 2.68
N GLU A 163 7.64 12.49 3.52
CA GLU A 163 8.28 12.49 4.83
C GLU A 163 7.69 11.42 5.74
N MET A 164 6.36 11.23 5.72
CA MET A 164 5.70 10.16 6.46
C MET A 164 6.23 8.76 6.10
N LYS A 165 6.47 8.50 4.80
CA LYS A 165 7.09 7.24 4.35
C LYS A 165 8.51 7.10 4.90
N SER A 166 9.27 8.19 4.98
CA SER A 166 10.62 8.21 5.57
C SER A 166 10.59 7.94 7.07
N VAL A 167 9.72 8.65 7.81
CA VAL A 167 9.57 8.51 9.26
C VAL A 167 9.17 7.09 9.66
N LEU A 168 8.29 6.43 8.92
CA LEU A 168 7.92 5.02 9.14
C LEU A 168 9.13 4.07 9.01
N LYS A 169 10.11 4.40 8.17
CA LYS A 169 11.35 3.62 8.04
C LYS A 169 12.31 3.92 9.19
N GLU A 170 12.46 5.20 9.53
CA GLU A 170 13.41 5.66 10.55
C GLU A 170 12.98 5.30 11.98
N ILE A 171 11.67 5.26 12.27
CA ILE A 171 11.16 4.89 13.58
C ILE A 171 11.57 3.48 13.97
N ILE A 172 11.74 2.56 13.02
CA ILE A 172 12.22 1.20 13.26
C ILE A 172 13.65 1.25 13.80
N SER A 173 14.54 2.02 13.17
CA SER A 173 15.93 2.13 13.61
C SER A 173 16.03 2.69 15.04
N VAL A 174 15.20 3.68 15.38
CA VAL A 174 15.13 4.24 16.73
C VAL A 174 14.53 3.23 17.72
N ALA A 175 13.51 2.49 17.30
CA ALA A 175 12.79 1.53 18.13
C ALA A 175 13.62 0.28 18.42
N ASP A 176 14.40 -0.23 17.47
CA ASP A 176 15.32 -1.35 17.64
C ASP A 176 16.44 -1.00 18.64
N LEU A 177 17.06 0.18 18.47
CA LEU A 177 18.05 0.69 19.42
C LEU A 177 17.46 0.90 20.83
N SER A 178 16.16 1.20 20.91
CA SER A 178 15.44 1.33 22.17
C SER A 178 15.15 -0.04 22.79
N LEU A 179 14.81 -1.04 21.99
CA LEU A 179 14.52 -2.41 22.43
C LEU A 179 15.70 -3.00 23.21
N ASP A 180 16.92 -2.90 22.67
CA ASP A 180 18.13 -3.38 23.34
C ASP A 180 18.34 -2.73 24.73
N LYS A 181 18.01 -1.45 24.87
CA LYS A 181 18.10 -0.75 26.16
C LYS A 181 17.00 -1.19 27.12
N ILE A 182 15.80 -1.46 26.61
CA ILE A 182 14.64 -1.91 27.39
C ILE A 182 14.88 -3.32 27.93
N THR A 183 15.28 -4.26 27.07
CA THR A 183 15.48 -5.68 27.44
C THR A 183 16.55 -5.84 28.51
N ASN A 184 17.61 -5.03 28.47
CA ASN A 184 18.66 -5.04 29.48
C ASN A 184 18.24 -4.46 30.85
N LYS A 185 17.14 -3.67 30.91
CA LYS A 185 16.70 -2.97 32.13
C LYS A 185 15.46 -3.60 32.76
N ILE A 186 14.62 -4.25 31.96
CA ILE A 186 13.35 -4.79 32.42
C ILE A 186 13.58 -6.07 33.25
N ASN A 187 13.03 -6.10 34.47
CA ASN A 187 13.13 -7.26 35.35
C ASN A 187 11.81 -8.01 35.38
N ILE A 188 11.68 -9.02 34.51
CA ILE A 188 10.47 -9.86 34.42
C ILE A 188 10.67 -11.06 35.34
N THR A 189 9.96 -11.05 36.47
CA THR A 189 10.13 -12.05 37.53
C THR A 189 8.98 -13.07 37.62
N SER A 190 7.90 -12.84 36.88
CA SER A 190 6.69 -13.66 36.94
C SER A 190 5.99 -13.73 35.60
N GLN A 191 5.34 -14.87 35.33
CA GLN A 191 4.44 -15.07 34.20
C GLN A 191 3.18 -14.19 34.26
N LYS A 192 2.88 -13.62 35.44
CA LYS A 192 1.77 -12.67 35.64
C LYS A 192 2.19 -11.21 35.43
N ASP A 193 3.46 -10.96 35.09
CA ASP A 193 3.94 -9.61 34.81
C ASP A 193 3.36 -9.11 33.48
N LYS A 194 2.51 -8.07 33.55
CA LYS A 194 1.90 -7.44 32.37
C LYS A 194 2.91 -6.87 31.38
N ASN A 195 4.13 -6.56 31.82
CA ASN A 195 5.13 -5.97 30.95
C ASN A 195 5.73 -6.98 29.97
N LEU A 196 5.71 -8.28 30.29
CA LEU A 196 6.18 -9.33 29.39
C LEU A 196 5.38 -9.38 28.07
N PRO A 197 4.05 -9.54 28.08
CA PRO A 197 3.27 -9.53 26.85
C PRO A 197 3.35 -8.18 26.11
N ILE A 198 3.44 -7.04 26.82
CA ILE A 198 3.60 -5.72 26.17
C ILE A 198 4.94 -5.64 25.42
N LEU A 199 6.04 -6.11 26.02
CA LEU A 199 7.36 -6.10 25.37
C LEU A 199 7.42 -7.04 24.16
N LEU A 200 6.78 -8.20 24.24
CA LEU A 200 6.67 -9.12 23.10
C LEU A 200 5.82 -8.53 21.97
N SER A 201 4.72 -7.85 22.31
CA SER A 201 3.92 -7.09 21.33
C SER A 201 4.74 -5.97 20.70
N TYR A 202 5.55 -5.24 21.48
CA TYR A 202 6.49 -4.23 20.97
C TYR A 202 7.44 -4.81 19.92
N ASN A 203 8.16 -5.89 20.24
CA ASN A 203 9.06 -6.55 19.29
C ASN A 203 8.32 -7.06 18.03
N SER A 204 7.14 -7.66 18.19
CA SER A 204 6.33 -8.13 17.05
C SER A 204 5.95 -6.98 16.11
N VAL A 205 5.52 -5.85 16.68
CA VAL A 205 5.13 -4.67 15.89
C VAL A 205 6.33 -4.06 15.16
N LEU A 206 7.55 -4.11 15.70
CA LEU A 206 8.73 -3.62 14.96
C LEU A 206 8.94 -4.39 13.65
N HIS A 207 8.76 -5.71 13.67
CA HIS A 207 8.83 -6.53 12.45
C HIS A 207 7.70 -6.21 11.45
N GLU A 208 6.49 -5.94 11.95
CA GLU A 208 5.35 -5.54 11.13
C GLU A 208 5.59 -4.17 10.47
N ILE A 209 6.07 -3.17 11.21
CA ILE A 209 6.43 -1.84 10.69
C ILE A 209 7.58 -1.95 9.70
N TYR A 210 8.61 -2.77 9.98
CA TYR A 210 9.70 -3.04 9.03
C TYR A 210 9.18 -3.59 7.70
N THR A 211 8.30 -4.59 7.76
CA THR A 211 7.69 -5.17 6.57
C THR A 211 6.88 -4.14 5.79
N ILE A 212 6.03 -3.39 6.48
CA ILE A 212 5.24 -2.28 5.92
C ILE A 212 6.14 -1.24 5.26
N SER A 213 7.23 -0.82 5.92
CA SER A 213 8.13 0.23 5.41
C SER A 213 8.79 -0.23 4.11
N ASN A 214 9.24 -1.48 4.02
CA ASN A 214 9.82 -2.00 2.79
C ASN A 214 8.80 -2.08 1.66
N ILE A 215 7.58 -2.53 1.96
CA ILE A 215 6.50 -2.59 0.96
C ILE A 215 6.18 -1.17 0.47
N ILE A 216 5.93 -0.20 1.37
CA ILE A 216 5.60 1.19 0.99
C ILE A 216 6.72 1.88 0.20
N GLN A 217 7.98 1.59 0.51
CA GLN A 217 9.14 2.16 -0.19
C GLN A 217 9.37 1.52 -1.56
N GLU A 218 9.17 0.21 -1.69
CA GLU A 218 9.35 -0.49 -2.96
C GLU A 218 8.11 -0.39 -3.85
N ARG A 219 6.95 -0.84 -3.34
CA ARG A 219 5.66 -0.91 -4.01
C ARG A 219 4.54 -1.00 -2.97
N TYR A 220 3.74 0.05 -2.85
CA TYR A 220 2.53 -0.06 -2.04
C TYR A 220 1.66 -1.25 -2.47
N SER A 221 1.18 -1.99 -1.48
CA SER A 221 0.23 -3.09 -1.62
C SER A 221 -0.82 -2.91 -0.52
N ASP A 222 -2.08 -3.24 -0.81
CA ASP A 222 -3.14 -3.25 0.19
C ASP A 222 -2.90 -4.26 1.33
N ASP A 223 -1.96 -5.19 1.15
CA ASP A 223 -1.45 -6.06 2.22
C ASP A 223 -0.90 -5.27 3.42
N CYS A 224 -0.38 -4.06 3.20
CA CYS A 224 0.06 -3.18 4.29
C CYS A 224 -1.09 -2.85 5.27
N LEU A 225 -2.32 -2.72 4.79
CA LEU A 225 -3.50 -2.49 5.62
C LEU A 225 -3.90 -3.75 6.41
N SER A 226 -3.66 -4.93 5.84
CA SER A 226 -3.82 -6.20 6.57
C SER A 226 -2.83 -6.32 7.73
N ILE A 227 -1.57 -5.94 7.50
CA ILE A 227 -0.54 -5.90 8.56
C ILE A 227 -0.88 -4.81 9.58
N GLY A 228 -1.32 -3.64 9.13
CA GLY A 228 -1.76 -2.54 10.00
C GLY A 228 -2.88 -2.95 10.96
N ARG A 229 -3.78 -3.86 10.57
CA ARG A 229 -4.78 -4.44 11.49
C ARG A 229 -4.10 -5.18 12.64
N GLY A 230 -3.07 -5.96 12.36
CA GLY A 230 -2.27 -6.65 13.37
C GLY A 230 -1.70 -5.67 14.40
N ILE A 231 -1.09 -4.57 13.93
CA ILE A 231 -0.56 -3.52 14.81
C ILE A 231 -1.66 -2.91 15.68
N PHE A 232 -2.83 -2.60 15.12
CA PHE A 232 -3.95 -2.05 15.88
C PHE A 232 -4.49 -3.04 16.93
N GLU A 233 -4.53 -4.33 16.60
CA GLU A 233 -4.88 -5.40 17.54
C GLU A 233 -3.87 -5.49 18.70
N GLN A 234 -2.57 -5.30 18.43
CA GLN A 234 -1.53 -5.23 19.46
C GLN A 234 -1.67 -3.95 20.32
N TYR A 235 -1.99 -2.80 19.72
CA TYR A 235 -2.28 -1.56 20.46
C TYR A 235 -3.37 -1.78 21.52
N LEU A 236 -4.52 -2.37 21.14
CA LEU A 236 -5.61 -2.64 22.08
C LEU A 236 -5.20 -3.57 23.22
N ARG A 237 -4.41 -4.61 22.92
CA ARG A 237 -3.84 -5.52 23.93
C ARG A 237 -2.89 -4.80 24.89
N CYS A 238 -1.94 -4.03 24.37
CA CYS A 238 -1.00 -3.25 25.18
C CYS A 238 -1.72 -2.28 26.11
N LYS A 239 -2.72 -1.56 25.58
CA LYS A 239 -3.51 -0.61 26.36
C LYS A 239 -4.30 -1.28 27.48
N THR A 240 -5.06 -2.33 27.15
CA THR A 240 -5.85 -3.09 28.15
C THR A 240 -4.98 -3.74 29.23
N LEU A 241 -3.79 -4.24 28.89
CA LEU A 241 -2.81 -4.70 29.87
C LEU A 241 -2.31 -3.57 30.76
N ARG A 242 -1.96 -2.42 30.19
CA ARG A 242 -1.46 -1.26 30.95
C ARG A 242 -2.50 -0.77 31.96
N VAL A 243 -3.76 -0.58 31.53
CA VAL A 243 -4.86 -0.13 32.39
C VAL A 243 -5.40 -1.22 33.32
N GLY A 244 -4.96 -2.48 33.17
CA GLY A 244 -5.29 -3.58 34.07
C GLY A 244 -6.66 -4.22 33.84
N THR A 245 -7.27 -4.03 32.68
CA THR A 245 -8.57 -4.63 32.32
C THR A 245 -8.43 -5.96 31.56
N LEU A 246 -7.19 -6.33 31.22
CA LEU A 246 -6.82 -7.63 30.67
C LEU A 246 -5.81 -8.32 31.59
N ASP A 247 -6.11 -9.58 31.93
CA ASP A 247 -5.23 -10.42 32.72
C ASP A 247 -4.05 -10.95 31.87
N PRO A 248 -2.79 -10.69 32.25
CA PRO A 248 -1.61 -11.24 31.55
C PRO A 248 -1.60 -12.78 31.49
N GLU A 249 -2.13 -13.44 32.53
CA GLU A 249 -2.19 -14.91 32.59
C GLU A 249 -3.11 -15.47 31.48
N ALA A 250 -4.21 -14.78 31.18
CA ALA A 250 -5.10 -15.16 30.08
C ALA A 250 -4.38 -15.15 28.72
N ILE A 251 -3.48 -14.19 28.47
CA ILE A 251 -2.71 -14.13 27.21
C ILE A 251 -1.73 -15.29 27.12
N LEU A 252 -1.04 -15.59 28.22
CA LEU A 252 -0.09 -16.69 28.27
C LEU A 252 -0.80 -18.03 28.07
N CYS A 253 -1.88 -18.28 28.82
CA CYS A 253 -2.68 -19.51 28.69
C CYS A 253 -3.26 -19.67 27.29
N ALA A 254 -3.77 -18.60 26.67
CA ALA A 254 -4.24 -18.63 25.29
C ALA A 254 -3.13 -19.02 24.31
N SER A 255 -1.94 -18.43 24.49
CA SER A 255 -0.78 -18.68 23.64
C SER A 255 -0.30 -20.14 23.76
N LEU A 256 -0.17 -20.65 24.99
CA LEU A 256 0.22 -22.04 25.25
C LEU A 256 -0.81 -23.04 24.71
N ALA A 257 -2.10 -22.75 24.86
CA ALA A 257 -3.17 -23.59 24.32
C ALA A 257 -3.18 -23.61 22.79
N SER A 258 -2.90 -22.48 22.13
CA SER A 258 -2.78 -22.42 20.66
C SER A 258 -1.64 -23.28 20.10
N GLN A 259 -0.60 -23.52 20.90
CA GLN A 259 0.54 -24.39 20.58
C GLN A 259 0.33 -25.85 21.01
N GLY A 260 -0.84 -26.18 21.59
CA GLY A 260 -1.15 -27.52 22.10
C GLY A 260 -0.41 -27.91 23.39
N ILE A 261 0.19 -26.94 24.09
CA ILE A 261 0.88 -27.18 25.37
C ILE A 261 -0.14 -27.29 26.51
N LEU A 262 -1.17 -26.44 26.50
CA LEU A 262 -2.31 -26.51 27.42
C LEU A 262 -3.58 -26.97 26.68
N GLU A 263 -4.48 -27.62 27.41
CA GLU A 263 -5.75 -28.07 26.84
C GLU A 263 -6.85 -27.01 27.01
N TYR A 264 -7.69 -26.88 25.98
CA TYR A 264 -8.97 -26.17 26.10
C TYR A 264 -9.96 -27.00 26.93
N ALA A 265 -10.77 -26.32 27.74
CA ALA A 265 -11.83 -26.95 28.49
C ALA A 265 -12.87 -27.60 27.57
N ARG A 266 -13.65 -28.54 28.11
CA ARG A 266 -14.78 -29.17 27.40
C ARG A 266 -16.10 -28.71 27.96
N LYS A 267 -17.06 -28.45 27.08
CA LYS A 267 -18.46 -28.19 27.47
C LYS A 267 -19.10 -29.49 27.98
N LYS A 268 -20.21 -29.37 28.69
CA LYS A 268 -21.02 -30.53 29.13
C LYS A 268 -21.41 -31.47 27.98
N SER A 269 -21.49 -30.94 26.75
CA SER A 269 -21.78 -31.70 25.53
C SER A 269 -20.58 -32.43 24.92
N GLY A 270 -19.41 -32.41 25.56
CA GLY A 270 -18.16 -33.01 25.05
C GLY A 270 -17.39 -32.18 24.00
N LYS A 271 -18.00 -31.09 23.49
CA LYS A 271 -17.37 -30.16 22.53
C LYS A 271 -16.30 -29.30 23.21
N ILE A 272 -15.25 -28.97 22.48
CA ILE A 272 -14.19 -28.07 22.95
C ILE A 272 -14.75 -26.67 23.19
N ASP A 273 -14.32 -26.03 24.28
CA ASP A 273 -14.66 -24.68 24.68
C ASP A 273 -13.46 -23.75 24.50
N TYR A 274 -13.34 -23.14 23.32
CA TYR A 274 -12.21 -22.27 22.98
C TYR A 274 -12.12 -20.97 23.82
N SER A 275 -13.13 -20.68 24.64
CA SER A 275 -13.08 -19.54 25.58
C SER A 275 -12.38 -19.87 26.90
N ARG A 276 -12.09 -21.15 27.19
CA ARG A 276 -11.52 -21.53 28.49
C ARG A 276 -10.36 -22.49 28.33
N VAL A 277 -9.25 -22.20 29.00
CA VAL A 277 -8.05 -23.03 29.04
C VAL A 277 -7.89 -23.63 30.44
N ILE A 278 -7.41 -24.87 30.49
CA ILE A 278 -7.03 -25.55 31.73
C ILE A 278 -5.56 -25.22 31.99
N ASN A 279 -5.28 -24.50 33.07
CA ASN A 279 -3.92 -24.12 33.46
C ASN A 279 -3.17 -25.32 34.09
N LEU A 280 -1.86 -25.17 34.32
CA LEU A 280 -1.00 -26.24 34.87
C LEU A 280 -1.42 -26.70 36.27
N ASP A 281 -2.05 -25.83 37.06
CA ASP A 281 -2.60 -26.14 38.38
C ASP A 281 -4.02 -26.73 38.34
N GLY A 282 -4.57 -26.95 37.14
CA GLY A 282 -5.93 -27.43 36.91
C GLY A 282 -7.01 -26.34 37.00
N SER A 283 -6.65 -25.08 37.27
CA SER A 283 -7.61 -23.97 37.25
C SER A 283 -8.10 -23.66 35.83
N HIS A 284 -9.30 -23.11 35.74
CA HIS A 284 -9.87 -22.68 34.47
C HIS A 284 -9.64 -21.17 34.28
N VAL A 285 -8.98 -20.81 33.19
CA VAL A 285 -8.71 -19.42 32.80
C VAL A 285 -9.60 -19.04 31.62
N ASP A 286 -10.33 -17.93 31.75
CA ASP A 286 -11.10 -17.36 30.64
C ASP A 286 -10.14 -16.66 29.67
N VAL A 287 -10.09 -17.18 28.45
CA VAL A 287 -9.25 -16.68 27.36
C VAL A 287 -10.09 -16.09 26.22
N SER A 288 -11.39 -15.85 26.45
CA SER A 288 -12.26 -15.23 25.45
C SER A 288 -11.90 -13.77 25.22
N LEU A 289 -11.13 -13.53 24.16
CA LEU A 289 -10.68 -12.20 23.78
C LEU A 289 -11.22 -11.87 22.40
N THR A 290 -12.24 -11.00 22.36
CA THR A 290 -12.66 -10.35 21.11
C THR A 290 -12.11 -8.94 21.07
N TYR A 291 -11.69 -8.48 19.90
CA TYR A 291 -11.13 -7.12 19.77
C TYR A 291 -12.15 -6.02 20.05
N SER A 292 -13.43 -6.27 19.77
CA SER A 292 -14.52 -5.38 20.21
C SER A 292 -14.58 -5.26 21.74
N SER A 293 -14.37 -6.37 22.46
CA SER A 293 -14.34 -6.36 23.92
C SER A 293 -13.09 -5.64 24.43
N LEU A 294 -11.93 -5.86 23.80
CA LEU A 294 -10.69 -5.14 24.14
C LEU A 294 -10.85 -3.64 23.94
N ALA A 295 -11.42 -3.19 22.82
CA ALA A 295 -11.68 -1.78 22.56
C ALA A 295 -12.59 -1.12 23.62
N GLN A 296 -13.62 -1.83 24.11
CA GLN A 296 -14.45 -1.33 25.21
C GLN A 296 -13.70 -1.30 26.54
N LYS A 297 -12.82 -2.29 26.77
CA LYS A 297 -12.02 -2.43 27.99
C LYS A 297 -10.84 -1.46 28.08
N THR A 298 -10.52 -0.70 27.04
CA THR A 298 -9.47 0.34 27.16
C THR A 298 -9.92 1.50 28.06
N GLY A 299 -11.24 1.71 28.20
CA GLY A 299 -11.83 2.81 28.95
C GLY A 299 -11.97 4.12 28.16
N GLU A 300 -11.49 4.17 26.90
CA GLU A 300 -11.53 5.37 26.05
C GLU A 300 -12.59 5.18 24.93
N PRO A 301 -13.62 6.03 24.84
CA PRO A 301 -14.64 5.96 23.78
C PRO A 301 -14.04 6.01 22.36
N GLU A 302 -12.97 6.77 22.18
CA GLU A 302 -12.25 6.93 20.93
C GLU A 302 -11.74 5.60 20.39
N ASP A 303 -11.24 4.70 21.25
CA ASP A 303 -10.76 3.38 20.80
C ASP A 303 -11.87 2.51 20.26
N TYR A 304 -13.07 2.62 20.84
CA TYR A 304 -14.24 1.91 20.33
C TYR A 304 -14.72 2.48 18.99
N ILE A 305 -14.64 3.81 18.82
CA ILE A 305 -14.91 4.46 17.53
C ILE A 305 -13.87 4.02 16.49
N PHE A 306 -12.58 4.08 16.82
CA PHE A 306 -11.49 3.61 15.96
C PHE A 306 -11.64 2.13 15.63
N TYR A 307 -12.02 1.28 16.58
CA TYR A 307 -12.36 -0.11 16.30
C TYR A 307 -13.47 -0.20 15.24
N ASN A 308 -14.59 0.50 15.41
CA ASN A 308 -15.69 0.42 14.45
C ASN A 308 -15.34 0.95 13.05
N ILE A 309 -14.46 1.95 12.95
CA ILE A 309 -14.03 2.55 11.69
C ILE A 309 -12.87 1.76 11.08
N ILE A 310 -11.72 1.73 11.76
CA ILE A 310 -10.48 1.11 11.28
C ILE A 310 -10.66 -0.40 11.19
N TYR A 311 -11.09 -1.09 12.26
CA TYR A 311 -11.13 -2.55 12.25
C TYR A 311 -12.06 -3.12 11.18
N LYS A 312 -13.25 -2.51 11.02
CA LYS A 312 -14.22 -2.92 10.00
C LYS A 312 -13.68 -2.70 8.59
N ASN A 313 -13.03 -1.56 8.35
CA ASN A 313 -12.40 -1.27 7.07
C ASN A 313 -11.21 -2.19 6.79
N LEU A 314 -10.34 -2.42 7.78
CA LEU A 314 -9.17 -3.28 7.63
C LEU A 314 -9.54 -4.76 7.50
N SER A 315 -10.66 -5.19 8.09
CA SER A 315 -11.16 -6.56 7.98
C SER A 315 -11.44 -6.97 6.53
N TYR A 316 -11.77 -6.03 5.65
CA TYR A 316 -11.93 -6.26 4.21
C TYR A 316 -10.64 -6.78 3.54
N TYR A 317 -9.48 -6.30 4.00
CA TYR A 317 -8.20 -6.66 3.41
C TYR A 317 -7.71 -8.04 3.88
N VAL A 318 -8.06 -8.41 5.11
CA VAL A 318 -7.74 -9.74 5.69
C VAL A 318 -8.71 -10.83 5.20
N HIS A 319 -10.01 -10.53 5.25
CA HIS A 319 -11.05 -11.41 4.73
C HIS A 319 -11.51 -10.77 3.43
N ARG A 320 -10.86 -11.14 2.31
CA ARG A 320 -11.22 -10.69 0.96
C ARG A 320 -12.63 -11.18 0.60
N ASP A 321 -13.64 -10.56 1.20
CA ASP A 321 -15.03 -10.97 1.19
C ASP A 321 -15.60 -10.73 -0.21
N LEU A 322 -16.08 -11.82 -0.80
CA LEU A 322 -16.73 -11.82 -2.10
C LEU A 322 -17.91 -10.84 -2.15
N SER A 323 -18.62 -10.70 -1.02
CA SER A 323 -19.80 -9.85 -0.87
C SER A 323 -19.50 -8.39 -1.23
N GLN A 324 -18.40 -7.85 -0.73
CA GLN A 324 -18.04 -6.45 -0.98
C GLN A 324 -17.51 -6.23 -2.40
N LYS A 325 -16.75 -7.19 -2.95
CA LYS A 325 -16.35 -7.14 -4.37
C LYS A 325 -17.57 -7.18 -5.29
N LEU A 326 -18.59 -7.97 -4.92
CA LEU A 326 -19.85 -8.07 -5.64
C LEU A 326 -20.62 -6.74 -5.57
N ILE A 327 -20.76 -6.15 -4.37
CA ILE A 327 -21.41 -4.84 -4.19
C ILE A 327 -20.68 -3.77 -5.02
N ASN A 328 -19.37 -3.65 -4.92
CA ASN A 328 -18.63 -2.63 -5.67
C ASN A 328 -18.77 -2.85 -7.18
N SER A 329 -18.76 -4.12 -7.62
CA SER A 329 -18.91 -4.47 -9.03
C SER A 329 -20.29 -4.08 -9.57
N LEU A 330 -21.34 -4.33 -8.79
CA LEU A 330 -22.71 -3.99 -9.13
C LEU A 330 -22.92 -2.47 -9.13
N THR A 331 -22.42 -1.77 -8.11
CA THR A 331 -22.58 -0.31 -7.98
C THR A 331 -21.81 0.45 -9.05
N LYS A 332 -20.61 -0.01 -9.44
CA LYS A 332 -19.79 0.63 -10.49
C LYS A 332 -20.11 0.14 -11.90
N GLY A 333 -21.03 -0.81 -12.07
CA GLY A 333 -21.39 -1.39 -13.38
C GLY A 333 -20.26 -2.13 -14.08
N ARG A 334 -19.17 -2.48 -13.37
CA ARG A 334 -17.98 -3.17 -13.90
C ARG A 334 -17.47 -4.18 -12.88
N LEU A 335 -17.08 -5.37 -13.32
CA LEU A 335 -16.52 -6.40 -12.44
C LEU A 335 -15.17 -5.92 -11.84
N GLN A 336 -15.16 -5.56 -10.56
CA GLN A 336 -13.95 -5.22 -9.81
C GLN A 336 -13.32 -6.49 -9.24
N LEU A 337 -12.25 -6.95 -9.89
CA LEU A 337 -11.49 -8.13 -9.45
C LEU A 337 -10.41 -7.77 -8.41
N THR A 338 -9.91 -6.54 -8.45
CA THR A 338 -8.89 -5.97 -7.55
C THR A 338 -9.46 -4.79 -6.76
N ALA A 339 -8.89 -4.52 -5.57
CA ALA A 339 -9.15 -3.26 -4.88
C ALA A 339 -8.43 -2.13 -5.66
N GLU A 340 -9.00 -0.92 -5.66
CA GLU A 340 -8.25 0.27 -6.09
C GLU A 340 -7.30 0.61 -4.93
N ASP A 341 -6.00 0.41 -5.14
CA ASP A 341 -4.95 0.62 -4.14
C ASP A 341 -4.62 2.12 -4.04
N ASP A 342 -5.29 2.83 -3.15
CA ASP A 342 -4.95 4.21 -2.78
C ASP A 342 -3.77 4.19 -1.80
N GLU A 343 -2.54 4.32 -2.31
CA GLU A 343 -1.33 4.35 -1.51
C GLU A 343 -1.38 5.44 -0.44
N ILE A 344 -1.83 6.65 -0.79
CA ILE A 344 -1.80 7.80 0.10
C ILE A 344 -2.72 7.56 1.30
N ALA A 345 -3.98 7.15 1.06
CA ALA A 345 -4.90 6.81 2.13
C ALA A 345 -4.43 5.60 2.95
N GLY A 346 -3.77 4.64 2.29
CA GLY A 346 -3.16 3.47 2.89
C GLY A 346 -2.07 3.81 3.91
N VAL A 347 -1.05 4.54 3.45
CA VAL A 347 0.07 5.01 4.26
C VAL A 347 -0.44 5.89 5.40
N TYR A 348 -1.37 6.81 5.14
CA TYR A 348 -1.98 7.64 6.17
C TYR A 348 -2.64 6.81 7.29
N THR A 349 -3.45 5.81 6.92
CA THR A 349 -4.12 4.92 7.89
C THR A 349 -3.12 4.15 8.74
N ILE A 350 -2.08 3.61 8.10
CA ILE A 350 -1.01 2.86 8.79
C ILE A 350 -0.25 3.77 9.75
N SER A 351 0.07 4.99 9.33
CA SER A 351 0.77 5.97 10.15
C SER A 351 -0.03 6.34 11.41
N ILE A 352 -1.36 6.46 11.32
CA ILE A 352 -2.21 6.65 12.51
C ILE A 352 -2.07 5.47 13.47
N ILE A 353 -2.15 4.24 12.95
CA ILE A 353 -2.06 3.04 13.78
C ILE A 353 -0.69 2.93 14.47
N VAL A 354 0.38 3.23 13.74
CA VAL A 354 1.75 3.26 14.27
C VAL A 354 1.89 4.35 15.33
N PHE A 355 1.37 5.55 15.07
CA PHE A 355 1.32 6.65 16.04
C PHE A 355 0.62 6.22 17.34
N MET A 356 -0.60 5.69 17.24
CA MET A 356 -1.37 5.20 18.40
C MET A 356 -0.62 4.13 19.19
N PHE A 357 0.02 3.19 18.49
CA PHE A 357 0.79 2.13 19.13
C PHE A 357 1.96 2.68 19.95
N PHE A 358 2.78 3.55 19.35
CA PHE A 358 3.94 4.09 20.05
C PHE A 358 3.56 5.06 21.18
N GLU A 359 2.52 5.87 21.01
CA GLU A 359 1.96 6.69 22.10
C GLU A 359 1.59 5.83 23.32
N GLU A 360 1.02 4.65 23.08
CA GLU A 360 0.68 3.72 24.15
C GLU A 360 1.92 3.07 24.79
N ILE A 361 2.94 2.72 23.99
CA ILE A 361 4.21 2.19 24.50
C ILE A 361 4.90 3.23 25.40
N LEU A 362 4.92 4.50 24.98
CA LEU A 362 5.54 5.58 25.75
C LEU A 362 4.87 5.80 27.12
N LYS A 363 3.62 5.40 27.34
CA LYS A 363 2.99 5.50 28.68
C LYS A 363 3.56 4.53 29.71
N ASN A 364 4.42 3.58 29.31
CA ASN A 364 4.99 2.60 30.23
C ASN A 364 6.24 3.12 30.94
N GLU A 365 6.28 2.96 32.27
CA GLU A 365 7.37 3.47 33.13
C GLU A 365 8.73 2.80 32.87
N TRP A 366 8.72 1.56 32.38
CA TRP A 366 9.94 0.80 32.09
C TRP A 366 10.69 1.30 30.85
N VAL A 367 10.08 2.17 30.02
CA VAL A 367 10.75 2.77 28.86
C VAL A 367 11.84 3.74 29.34
N PRO A 368 13.14 3.50 29.04
CA PRO A 368 14.24 4.37 29.47
C PRO A 368 14.08 5.82 28.98
N ALA A 369 14.56 6.79 29.76
CA ALA A 369 14.42 8.22 29.44
C ALA A 369 14.99 8.61 28.06
N LEU A 370 16.14 8.04 27.68
CA LEU A 370 16.75 8.28 26.37
C LEU A 370 15.90 7.69 25.24
N ALA A 371 15.46 6.43 25.37
CA ALA A 371 14.56 5.79 24.41
C ALA A 371 13.25 6.56 24.25
N ARG A 372 12.66 7.02 25.37
CA ARG A 372 11.47 7.87 25.37
C ARG A 372 11.69 9.14 24.58
N LYS A 373 12.81 9.85 24.80
CA LYS A 373 13.15 11.08 24.07
C LYS A 373 13.28 10.82 22.57
N ASP A 374 14.03 9.80 22.18
CA ASP A 374 14.32 9.50 20.78
C ASP A 374 13.05 9.06 20.03
N LEU A 375 12.22 8.21 20.65
CA LEU A 375 10.93 7.79 20.09
C LEU A 375 9.94 8.96 19.99
N THR A 376 9.82 9.78 21.05
CA THR A 376 8.92 10.96 21.05
C THR A 376 9.28 11.91 19.92
N TYR A 377 10.58 12.11 19.64
CA TYR A 377 11.01 12.92 18.50
C TYR A 377 10.45 12.38 17.17
N LYS A 378 10.61 11.08 16.89
CA LYS A 378 10.08 10.48 15.65
C LYS A 378 8.55 10.46 15.58
N ILE A 379 7.88 10.22 16.70
CA ILE A 379 6.41 10.24 16.78
C ILE A 379 5.89 11.67 16.52
N SER A 380 6.57 12.70 17.03
CA SER A 380 6.17 14.10 16.77
C SER A 380 6.34 14.50 15.29
N GLN A 381 7.34 13.96 14.60
CA GLN A 381 7.45 14.13 13.14
C GLN A 381 6.30 13.41 12.42
N LEU A 382 5.93 12.20 12.86
CA LEU A 382 4.80 11.47 12.30
C LEU A 382 3.47 12.21 12.51
N GLU A 383 3.25 12.72 13.73
CA GLU A 383 2.07 13.51 14.12
C GLU A 383 1.94 14.78 13.28
N TYR A 384 3.04 15.52 13.08
CA TYR A 384 3.07 16.70 12.22
C TYR A 384 2.57 16.36 10.81
N ASN A 385 3.15 15.35 10.18
CA ASN A 385 2.79 14.96 8.82
C ASN A 385 1.34 14.44 8.72
N LEU A 386 0.88 13.69 9.74
CA LEU A 386 -0.51 13.28 9.86
C LEU A 386 -1.45 14.49 9.92
N SER A 387 -1.09 15.52 10.70
CA SER A 387 -1.92 16.72 10.86
C SER A 387 -2.05 17.51 9.56
N VAL A 388 -0.99 17.58 8.74
CA VAL A 388 -1.03 18.24 7.43
C VAL A 388 -1.99 17.50 6.50
N ILE A 389 -1.78 16.19 6.31
CA ILE A 389 -2.59 15.37 5.38
C ILE A 389 -4.05 15.25 5.84
N SER A 390 -4.32 15.28 7.14
CA SER A 390 -5.67 15.19 7.70
C SER A 390 -6.62 16.30 7.22
N LYS A 391 -6.07 17.41 6.70
CA LYS A 391 -6.83 18.55 6.16
C LYS A 391 -7.42 18.25 4.79
N ASN A 392 -6.81 17.32 4.04
CA ASN A 392 -7.24 16.99 2.68
C ASN A 392 -8.65 16.40 2.67
N LYS A 393 -9.53 16.98 1.85
CA LYS A 393 -10.93 16.54 1.74
C LYS A 393 -11.07 15.10 1.28
N ASN A 394 -10.18 14.61 0.40
CA ASN A 394 -10.26 13.24 -0.14
C ASN A 394 -9.89 12.20 0.92
N ILE A 395 -8.98 12.54 1.84
CA ILE A 395 -8.68 11.73 3.02
C ILE A 395 -9.89 11.70 3.96
N ARG A 396 -10.48 12.88 4.24
CA ARG A 396 -11.66 13.02 5.11
C ARG A 396 -12.91 12.31 4.58
N SER A 397 -13.15 12.40 3.27
CA SER A 397 -14.27 11.76 2.59
C SER A 397 -13.98 10.32 2.16
N GLY A 398 -12.72 9.88 2.30
CA GLY A 398 -12.25 8.56 1.95
C GLY A 398 -12.87 7.48 2.82
N LYS A 399 -12.62 6.21 2.46
CA LYS A 399 -13.20 5.04 3.15
C LYS A 399 -12.81 4.95 4.64
N VAL A 400 -11.82 5.72 5.10
CA VAL A 400 -11.33 5.74 6.47
C VAL A 400 -11.43 7.17 7.02
N PRO A 401 -12.63 7.60 7.49
CA PRO A 401 -12.82 8.93 8.04
C PRO A 401 -12.21 8.98 9.45
N LEU A 402 -10.91 9.28 9.53
CA LEU A 402 -10.21 9.47 10.80
C LEU A 402 -9.97 10.97 11.00
N LEU A 403 -11.03 11.65 11.40
CA LEU A 403 -11.00 13.06 11.77
C LEU A 403 -10.92 13.21 13.29
N PHE A 404 -9.88 12.66 13.92
CA PHE A 404 -9.66 12.82 15.36
C PHE A 404 -8.15 12.70 15.69
N ILE A 405 -7.35 13.62 15.15
CA ILE A 405 -6.08 14.07 15.75
C ILE A 405 -6.11 15.60 15.66
#